data_AF-A0A3A0ACQ6-F1
#
_entry.id   AF-A0A3A0ACQ6-F1
#
_cell.length_a   1.000
_cell.length_b   1.000
_cell.length_c   1.000
_cell.angle_alpha   90.00
_cell.angle_beta   90.00
_cell.angle_gamma   90.00
#
_symmetry.space_group_name_H-M   'P 1'
#
loop_
_entity.id
_entity.type
_entity.pdbx_description
1 polymer ?
#
loop_
_entity_poly.entity_id
_entity_poly.type
_entity_poly.pdbx_seq_one_letter_code
_entity_poly.pdbx_strand_id
1 'polypeptide(L)'
;MNTFHDTLQTNHTHAIVIGGGIAGLLATRVLSDFFTRVTVIERDPQIDMPAPCRGTPQSHQFHLLLTKGREIIDGYFPGIVEAMVAGAILQDMAETGVWHYFGSYKKARGGFHA
;
A
#
# COMPACT_ATOMS: atom_id res chain seq x y z
N MET A 1 -18.48 -29.12 -41.02
CA MET A 1 -17.07 -29.03 -40.63
C MET A 1 -16.98 -27.89 -39.60
N ASN A 2 -17.29 -28.18 -38.33
CA ASN A 2 -17.07 -27.27 -37.19
C ASN A 2 -15.55 -27.29 -36.89
N THR A 3 -14.88 -26.27 -36.35
CA THR A 3 -15.11 -25.70 -35.01
C THR A 3 -14.13 -24.51 -34.84
N PHE A 4 -14.62 -23.29 -34.61
CA PHE A 4 -13.78 -22.14 -34.21
C PHE A 4 -14.58 -21.22 -33.28
N HIS A 5 -15.01 -21.72 -32.13
CA HIS A 5 -15.34 -20.89 -30.96
C HIS A 5 -15.42 -21.84 -29.76
N ASP A 6 -14.26 -22.36 -29.35
CA ASP A 6 -14.12 -22.93 -28.02
C ASP A 6 -13.61 -21.81 -27.11
N THR A 7 -14.57 -21.22 -26.41
CA THR A 7 -14.39 -20.17 -25.42
C THR A 7 -13.48 -20.72 -24.33
N LEU A 8 -12.26 -20.20 -24.17
CA LEU A 8 -11.46 -20.42 -22.97
C LEU A 8 -12.16 -19.72 -21.79
N GLN A 9 -13.21 -20.34 -21.25
CA GLN A 9 -13.69 -20.05 -19.91
C GLN A 9 -12.66 -20.61 -18.93
N THR A 10 -11.56 -19.88 -18.79
CA THR A 10 -10.65 -20.13 -17.68
C THR A 10 -11.32 -19.55 -16.44
N ASN A 11 -11.83 -20.42 -15.57
CA ASN A 11 -12.07 -20.04 -14.18
C ASN A 11 -10.71 -19.67 -13.61
N HIS A 12 -10.36 -18.39 -13.65
CA HIS A 12 -9.11 -17.89 -13.11
C HIS A 12 -9.18 -18.00 -11.58
N THR A 13 -8.80 -19.14 -11.03
CA THR A 13 -8.78 -19.41 -9.58
C THR A 13 -7.49 -18.92 -8.91
N HIS A 14 -6.51 -18.49 -9.71
CA HIS A 14 -5.19 -18.06 -9.26
C HIS A 14 -4.83 -16.70 -9.86
N ALA A 15 -4.51 -15.74 -8.99
CA ALA A 15 -3.93 -14.45 -9.36
C ALA A 15 -2.43 -14.37 -9.02
N ILE A 16 -1.68 -13.64 -9.83
CA ILE A 16 -0.26 -13.34 -9.58
C ILE A 16 -0.13 -11.83 -9.38
N VAL A 17 0.53 -11.43 -8.30
CA VAL A 17 0.90 -10.04 -8.01
C VAL A 17 2.42 -9.92 -8.10
N ILE A 18 2.90 -8.97 -8.89
CA ILE A 18 4.33 -8.70 -9.02
C ILE A 18 4.64 -7.45 -8.21
N GLY A 19 5.43 -7.60 -7.15
CA GLY A 19 5.76 -6.58 -6.16
C GLY A 19 5.14 -6.90 -4.79
N GLY A 20 5.99 -7.01 -3.77
CA GLY A 20 5.66 -7.24 -2.36
C GLY A 20 5.66 -5.96 -1.52
N GLY A 21 5.68 -4.79 -2.15
CA GLY A 21 5.50 -3.50 -1.45
C GLY A 21 4.04 -3.25 -1.02
N ILE A 22 3.79 -2.12 -0.35
CA ILE A 22 2.48 -1.77 0.22
C ILE A 22 1.33 -1.87 -0.78
N ALA A 23 1.51 -1.40 -2.02
CA ALA A 23 0.49 -1.48 -3.07
C ALA A 23 0.20 -2.92 -3.49
N GLY A 24 1.26 -3.74 -3.64
CA GLY A 24 1.13 -5.14 -4.01
C GLY A 24 0.42 -5.95 -2.92
N LEU A 25 0.80 -5.78 -1.66
CA LEU A 25 0.18 -6.46 -0.53
C LEU A 25 -1.29 -6.07 -0.34
N LEU A 26 -1.64 -4.78 -0.53
CA LEU A 26 -3.04 -4.35 -0.52
C LEU A 26 -3.83 -4.94 -1.68
N ALA A 27 -3.25 -4.99 -2.88
CA ALA A 27 -3.87 -5.66 -4.01
C ALA A 27 -4.07 -7.16 -3.74
N THR A 28 -3.07 -7.84 -3.17
CA THR A 28 -3.16 -9.25 -2.75
C THR A 28 -4.31 -9.46 -1.77
N ARG A 29 -4.45 -8.60 -0.77
CA ARG A 29 -5.54 -8.67 0.21
C ARG A 29 -6.92 -8.52 -0.43
N VAL A 30 -7.08 -7.65 -1.42
CA VAL A 30 -8.36 -7.53 -2.13
C VAL A 30 -8.59 -8.75 -3.02
N LEU A 31 -7.56 -9.18 -3.76
CA LEU A 31 -7.65 -10.35 -4.64
C LEU A 31 -7.95 -11.64 -3.89
N SER A 32 -7.53 -11.78 -2.63
CA SER A 32 -7.81 -12.99 -1.84
C SER A 32 -9.30 -13.23 -1.59
N ASP A 33 -10.15 -12.21 -1.73
CA ASP A 33 -11.61 -12.36 -1.61
C ASP A 33 -12.23 -12.99 -2.88
N PHE A 34 -11.50 -12.98 -4.01
CA PHE A 34 -12.01 -13.42 -5.32
C PHE A 34 -11.28 -14.65 -5.88
N PHE A 35 -10.02 -14.86 -5.49
CA PHE A 35 -9.17 -15.93 -6.00
C PHE A 35 -8.83 -16.93 -4.90
N THR A 36 -8.93 -18.22 -5.19
CA THR A 36 -8.54 -19.31 -4.27
C THR A 36 -7.05 -19.25 -3.93
N ARG A 37 -6.23 -18.75 -4.85
CA ARG A 37 -4.79 -18.58 -4.64
C ARG A 37 -4.35 -17.21 -5.14
N VAL A 38 -3.50 -16.54 -4.36
CA VAL A 38 -2.76 -15.36 -4.81
C VAL A 38 -1.28 -15.60 -4.55
N THR A 39 -0.44 -15.46 -5.57
CA THR A 39 1.02 -15.57 -5.45
C THR A 39 1.65 -14.20 -5.63
N VAL A 40 2.41 -13.77 -4.63
CA VAL A 40 3.19 -12.53 -4.68
C VAL A 40 4.62 -12.88 -5.09
N ILE A 41 5.16 -12.16 -6.07
CA ILE A 41 6.54 -12.28 -6.52
C ILE A 41 7.24 -10.97 -6.19
N GLU A 42 8.23 -11.01 -5.29
CA GLU A 42 9.09 -9.87 -4.96
C GLU A 42 10.53 -10.21 -5.36
N ARG A 43 11.22 -9.22 -5.93
CA ARG A 43 12.61 -9.32 -6.37
C ARG A 43 13.57 -9.00 -5.22
N ASP A 44 13.21 -8.03 -4.39
CA ASP A 44 14.02 -7.60 -3.26
C ASP A 44 13.96 -8.65 -2.13
N PRO A 45 15.06 -8.86 -1.39
CA PRO A 45 15.08 -9.83 -0.31
C PRO A 45 14.17 -9.40 0.84
N GLN A 46 13.73 -10.37 1.64
CA GLN A 46 13.06 -10.09 2.91
C GLN A 46 14.02 -9.32 3.84
N ILE A 47 13.50 -8.27 4.48
CA ILE A 47 14.24 -7.45 5.43
C ILE A 47 13.62 -7.68 6.82
N ASP A 48 14.44 -8.14 7.77
CA ASP A 48 13.97 -8.48 9.13
C ASP A 48 13.79 -7.25 10.03
N MET A 49 14.30 -6.10 9.61
CA MET A 49 14.24 -4.83 10.33
C MET A 49 13.81 -3.71 9.37
N PRO A 50 13.17 -2.62 9.87
CA PRO A 50 12.82 -1.48 9.03
C PRO A 50 14.07 -0.88 8.36
N ALA A 51 14.17 -0.99 7.04
CA ALA A 51 15.27 -0.42 6.25
C ALA A 51 14.79 0.01 4.85
N PRO A 52 15.46 0.97 4.21
CA PRO A 52 15.16 1.38 2.84
C PRO A 52 15.27 0.21 1.85
N CYS A 53 14.26 0.04 1.00
CA CYS A 53 14.24 -1.02 -0.01
C CYS A 53 14.98 -0.56 -1.28
N ARG A 54 15.89 -1.40 -1.79
CA ARG A 54 16.67 -1.09 -3.00
C ARG A 54 15.77 -0.84 -4.23
N GLY A 55 14.67 -1.56 -4.35
CA GLY A 55 13.70 -1.43 -5.43
C GLY A 55 12.75 -0.25 -5.29
N THR A 56 12.81 0.47 -4.18
CA THR A 56 11.95 1.62 -3.87
C THR A 56 12.85 2.82 -3.53
N PRO A 57 13.43 3.54 -4.52
CA PRO A 57 14.28 4.69 -4.26
C PRO A 57 13.63 5.76 -3.36
N GLN A 58 12.30 5.88 -3.43
CA GLN A 58 11.50 6.76 -2.60
C GLN A 58 11.32 6.31 -1.14
N SER A 59 11.83 5.13 -0.73
CA SER A 59 11.72 4.63 0.65
C SER A 59 12.43 5.50 1.68
N HIS A 60 13.33 6.37 1.25
CA HIS A 60 13.98 7.39 2.08
C HIS A 60 13.14 8.65 2.28
N GLN A 61 12.04 8.79 1.53
CA GLN A 61 11.16 9.96 1.60
C GLN A 61 10.02 9.68 2.58
N PHE A 62 9.44 10.74 3.15
CA PHE A 62 8.25 10.58 3.97
C PHE A 62 7.07 10.12 3.08
N HIS A 63 6.26 9.19 3.61
CA HIS A 63 5.10 8.66 2.92
C HIS A 63 3.83 9.20 3.58
N LEU A 64 3.10 10.04 2.85
CA LEU A 64 1.80 10.54 3.30
C LEU A 64 0.75 9.46 3.12
N LEU A 65 0.17 9.00 4.23
CA LEU A 65 -1.03 8.18 4.19
C LEU A 65 -2.25 9.07 4.40
N LEU A 66 -3.07 9.21 3.36
CA LEU A 66 -4.33 9.94 3.47
C LEU A 66 -5.25 9.27 4.49
N THR A 67 -6.00 10.07 5.25
CA THR A 67 -6.91 9.58 6.31
C THR A 67 -7.81 8.45 5.81
N LYS A 68 -8.44 8.61 4.64
CA LYS A 68 -9.31 7.56 4.11
C LYS A 68 -8.56 6.27 3.76
N GLY A 69 -7.33 6.40 3.28
CA GLY A 69 -6.44 5.27 3.06
C GLY A 69 -6.12 4.55 4.36
N ARG A 70 -5.80 5.28 5.43
CA ARG A 70 -5.59 4.73 6.78
C ARG A 70 -6.79 3.93 7.26
N GLU A 71 -8.00 4.50 7.18
CA GLU A 71 -9.24 3.81 7.58
C GLU A 71 -9.49 2.52 6.80
N ILE A 72 -9.24 2.52 5.48
CA ILE A 72 -9.41 1.33 4.65
C ILE A 72 -8.40 0.25 5.02
N ILE A 73 -7.12 0.62 5.19
CA ILE A 73 -6.05 -0.31 5.56
C ILE A 73 -6.32 -0.91 6.94
N ASP A 74 -6.72 -0.09 7.92
CA ASP A 74 -7.10 -0.55 9.26
C ASP A 74 -8.32 -1.49 9.22
N GLY A 75 -9.30 -1.22 8.35
CA GLY A 75 -10.42 -2.14 8.13
C GLY A 75 -10.00 -3.50 7.56
N TYR A 76 -8.98 -3.55 6.70
CA TYR A 76 -8.45 -4.80 6.18
C TYR A 76 -7.51 -5.53 7.15
N PHE A 77 -6.76 -4.77 7.95
CA PHE A 77 -5.74 -5.25 8.87
C PHE A 77 -5.84 -4.48 10.19
N PRO A 78 -6.74 -4.88 11.10
CA PRO A 78 -6.91 -4.18 12.36
C PRO A 78 -5.60 -4.11 13.15
N GLY A 79 -5.22 -2.91 13.60
CA GLY A 79 -3.99 -2.71 14.38
C GLY A 79 -2.72 -2.47 13.55
N ILE A 80 -2.84 -2.39 12.22
CA ILE A 80 -1.69 -2.22 11.32
C ILE A 80 -0.98 -0.89 11.53
N VAL A 81 -1.72 0.17 11.86
CA VAL A 81 -1.15 1.51 12.05
C VAL A 81 -0.27 1.51 13.30
N GLU A 82 -0.76 0.92 14.38
CA GLU A 82 -0.04 0.75 15.65
C GLU A 82 1.22 -0.10 15.44
N ALA A 83 1.11 -1.16 14.63
CA ALA A 83 2.27 -1.98 14.26
C ALA A 83 3.30 -1.20 13.43
N MET A 84 2.86 -0.32 12.52
CA MET A 84 3.76 0.52 11.71
C MET A 84 4.53 1.55 12.56
N VAL A 85 3.94 2.04 13.65
CA VAL A 85 4.60 3.00 14.56
C VAL A 85 5.85 2.39 15.25
N ALA A 86 5.99 1.06 15.27
CA ALA A 86 7.23 0.43 15.75
C ALA A 86 8.45 0.71 14.85
N GLY A 87 8.23 1.07 13.57
CA GLY A 87 9.29 1.38 12.61
C GLY A 87 9.16 2.76 11.96
N ALA A 88 8.17 3.57 12.36
CA ALA A 88 7.87 4.86 11.74
C ALA A 88 7.37 5.89 12.76
N ILE A 89 7.53 7.17 12.42
CA ILE A 89 6.97 8.28 13.20
C ILE A 89 5.62 8.65 12.59
N LEU A 90 4.55 8.56 13.38
CA LEU A 90 3.24 9.07 12.98
C LEU A 90 3.25 10.60 13.06
N GLN A 91 3.06 11.27 11.91
CA GLN A 91 3.02 12.72 11.82
C GLN A 91 1.71 13.18 11.20
N ASP A 92 0.94 14.02 11.92
CA ASP A 92 -0.18 14.74 11.33
C ASP A 92 0.32 15.94 10.52
N MET A 93 0.37 15.76 9.20
CA MET A 93 0.82 16.77 8.26
C MET A 93 -0.23 17.87 8.00
N ALA A 94 -1.48 17.66 8.40
CA ALA A 94 -2.52 18.69 8.38
C ALA A 94 -2.42 19.63 9.60
N GLU A 95 -1.90 19.15 10.72
CA GLU A 95 -1.69 19.94 11.95
C GLU A 95 -0.33 20.65 11.98
N THR A 96 0.73 19.90 11.70
CA THR A 96 2.11 20.35 11.93
C THR A 96 2.85 20.69 10.64
N GLY A 97 2.34 20.23 9.50
CA GLY A 97 3.00 20.35 8.21
C GLY A 97 3.16 21.81 7.78
N VAL A 98 4.34 22.11 7.24
CA VAL A 98 4.64 23.39 6.58
C VAL A 98 5.01 23.12 5.13
N TRP A 99 4.24 23.69 4.22
CA TRP A 99 4.40 23.49 2.78
C TRP A 99 4.95 24.75 2.13
N HIS A 100 6.04 24.64 1.38
CA HIS A 100 6.49 25.73 0.53
C HIS A 100 5.90 25.57 -0.87
N TYR A 101 4.95 26.45 -1.23
CA TYR A 101 4.33 26.43 -2.55
C TYR A 101 3.84 27.83 -2.93
N PHE A 102 3.99 28.19 -4.21
CA PHE A 102 3.77 29.55 -4.73
C PHE A 102 4.57 30.63 -3.98
N GLY A 103 5.87 30.41 -3.78
CA GLY A 103 6.79 31.40 -3.24
C GLY A 103 6.57 31.77 -1.77
N SER A 104 5.82 30.97 -1.02
CA SER A 104 5.57 31.20 0.39
C SER A 104 5.46 29.89 1.17
N TYR A 105 5.87 29.94 2.44
CA TYR A 105 5.59 28.87 3.39
C TYR A 105 4.15 29.00 3.89
N LYS A 106 3.40 27.91 3.83
CA LYS A 106 2.03 27.80 4.31
C LYS A 106 1.99 26.73 5.39
N LYS A 107 1.65 27.14 6.60
CA LYS A 107 1.35 26.20 7.68
C LYS A 107 -0.02 25.58 7.43
N ALA A 108 -0.10 24.27 7.55
CA ALA A 108 -1.38 23.59 7.55
C ALA A 108 -2.22 24.06 8.75
N ARG A 109 -3.54 24.19 8.54
CA ARG A 109 -4.49 24.72 9.53
C ARG A 109 -5.61 23.73 9.86
N GLY A 110 -5.44 22.48 9.43
CA GLY A 110 -6.33 21.37 9.77
C GLY A 110 -5.69 20.55 10.89
N GLY A 111 -6.32 19.45 11.28
CA GLY A 111 -5.74 18.51 12.23
C GLY A 111 -6.75 17.42 12.51
N PHE A 112 -6.27 16.19 12.63
CA PHE A 112 -7.08 15.06 13.04
C PHE A 112 -7.03 15.02 14.58
N HIS A 113 -8.08 15.50 15.23
CA HIS A 113 -8.27 15.23 16.65
C HIS A 113 -8.83 13.81 16.76
N ALA A 114 -7.97 12.88 17.16
CA ALA A 114 -8.41 11.54 17.58
C ALA A 114 -9.19 11.63 18.89
#